data_AF-A0A961CHJ7-F1
#
_entry.id   AF-A0A961CHJ7-F1
#
_cell.length_a   1.000
_cell.length_b   1.000
_cell.length_c   1.000
_cell.angle_alpha   90.00
_cell.angle_beta   90.00
_cell.angle_gamma   90.00
#
_symmetry.space_group_name_H-M   'P 1'
#
loop_
_entity.id
_entity.type
_entity.pdbx_description
1 polymer ?
#
loop_
_entity_poly.entity_id
_entity_poly.type
_entity_poly.pdbx_seq_one_letter_code
_entity_poly.pdbx_strand_id
1 'polypeptide(L)'
;THIVELRNGALHHRAVGDGPAPDGVTVFALERTALIALVTGALDLTAAMADGMVTVDGDPEVLGQLVAVLAPVDPDFDIVIP
;
A
#
# COMPACT_ATOMS: atom_id res chain seq x y z
N THR A 1 13.13 6.45 -1.29
CA THR A 1 12.39 5.25 -0.83
C THR A 1 11.37 5.64 0.23
N HIS A 2 10.34 4.82 0.47
CA HIS A 2 9.30 5.11 1.48
C HIS A 2 9.10 3.88 2.37
N ILE A 3 8.74 4.13 3.64
CA ILE A 3 8.27 3.09 4.55
C ILE A 3 6.84 3.44 4.96
N VAL A 4 5.98 2.42 4.87
CA VAL A 4 4.60 2.44 5.36
C VAL A 4 4.49 1.41 6.47
N GLU A 5 3.95 1.79 7.61
CA GLU A 5 3.83 0.95 8.79
C GLU A 5 2.43 1.12 9.39
N LEU A 6 1.71 0.02 9.58
CA LEU A 6 0.50 0.01 10.40
C LEU A 6 0.86 -0.48 11.80
N ARG A 7 0.84 0.41 12.79
CA ARG A 7 1.15 0.07 14.18
C ARG A 7 0.27 0.85 15.13
N ASN A 8 -0.20 0.18 16.19
CA ASN A 8 -1.05 0.78 17.22
C ASN A 8 -2.32 1.46 16.66
N GLY A 9 -2.91 0.88 15.60
CA GLY A 9 -4.11 1.43 14.95
C GLY A 9 -3.85 2.69 14.11
N ALA A 10 -2.60 3.05 13.84
CA ALA A 10 -2.24 4.20 13.02
C ALA A 10 -1.39 3.78 11.82
N LEU A 11 -1.72 4.33 10.65
CA LEU A 11 -0.90 4.22 9.45
C LEU A 11 0.15 5.34 9.46
N HIS A 12 1.41 4.95 9.52
CA HIS A 12 2.55 5.84 9.43
C HIS A 12 3.19 5.73 8.06
N HIS A 13 3.53 6.87 7.47
CA HIS A 13 4.27 6.93 6.22
C HIS A 13 5.41 7.93 6.35
N ARG A 14 6.60 7.53 5.91
CA ARG A 14 7.78 8.40 5.90
C ARG A 14 8.65 8.15 4.68
N ALA A 15 9.19 9.22 4.13
CA ALA A 15 10.31 9.13 3.20
C ALA A 15 11.56 8.65 3.95
N VAL A 16 12.31 7.76 3.32
CA VAL A 16 13.60 7.27 3.79
C VAL A 16 14.63 7.41 2.67
N GLY A 17 15.89 7.55 3.06
CA GLY A 17 17.01 7.54 2.11
C GLY A 17 17.23 6.15 1.50
N ASP A 18 18.23 6.04 0.64
CA ASP A 18 18.53 4.82 -0.14
C ASP A 18 19.34 3.78 0.66
N GLY A 19 19.12 3.72 1.98
CA GLY A 19 19.68 2.69 2.85
C GLY A 19 18.96 1.36 2.68
N PRO A 20 19.52 0.27 3.24
CA PRO A 20 18.86 -1.03 3.24
C PRO A 20 17.50 -0.96 3.93
N ALA A 21 16.55 -1.75 3.44
CA ALA A 21 15.29 -1.92 4.13
C ALA A 21 15.54 -2.50 5.55
N PRO A 22 14.76 -2.08 6.57
CA PRO A 22 14.84 -2.71 7.88
C PRO A 22 14.50 -4.20 7.82
N ASP A 23 15.02 -4.97 8.76
CA ASP A 23 14.74 -6.40 8.85
C ASP A 23 13.24 -6.68 9.00
N GLY A 24 12.75 -7.70 8.29
CA GLY A 24 11.35 -8.14 8.34
C GLY A 24 10.36 -7.24 7.59
N VAL A 25 10.83 -6.26 6.82
CA VAL A 25 9.99 -5.41 5.97
C VAL A 25 9.87 -6.04 4.58
N THR A 26 8.64 -6.15 4.07
CA THR A 26 8.42 -6.48 2.66
C THR A 26 8.72 -5.26 1.79
N VAL A 27 9.55 -5.44 0.77
CA VAL A 27 9.98 -4.39 -0.14
C VAL A 27 9.25 -4.54 -1.47
N PHE A 28 8.53 -3.49 -1.86
CA PHE A 28 7.93 -3.37 -3.19
C PHE A 28 8.77 -2.41 -4.02
N ALA A 29 9.25 -2.87 -5.17
CA ALA A 29 9.92 -2.04 -6.17
C ALA A 29 9.01 -1.90 -7.39
N LEU A 30 8.59 -0.67 -7.65
CA LEU A 30 7.64 -0.30 -8.70
C LEU A 30 7.72 1.20 -9.00
N GLU A 31 7.23 1.57 -10.18
CA GLU A 31 7.05 2.98 -10.55
C GLU A 31 5.91 3.63 -9.77
N ARG A 32 6.01 4.95 -9.59
CA ARG A 32 4.98 5.75 -8.89
C ARG A 32 3.59 5.57 -9.51
N THR A 33 3.51 5.53 -10.84
CA THR A 33 2.24 5.37 -11.56
C THR A 33 1.62 4.00 -11.33
N ALA A 34 2.44 2.95 -11.26
CA ALA A 34 1.98 1.60 -10.90
C ALA A 34 1.43 1.58 -9.48
N LEU A 35 2.11 2.22 -8.51
CA LEU A 35 1.62 2.33 -7.14
C LEU A 35 0.24 3.02 -7.08
N ILE A 36 0.07 4.13 -7.78
CA ILE A 36 -1.21 4.85 -7.82
C ILE A 36 -2.30 3.93 -8.39
N ALA A 37 -2.03 3.24 -9.50
CA ALA A 37 -3.00 2.36 -10.14
C ALA A 37 -3.37 1.16 -9.25
N LEU A 38 -2.43 0.59 -8.50
CA LEU A 38 -2.70 -0.49 -7.54
C LEU A 38 -3.63 -0.01 -6.42
N VAL A 39 -3.32 1.15 -5.81
CA VAL A 39 -4.08 1.67 -4.66
C VAL A 39 -5.48 2.13 -5.07
N THR A 40 -5.67 2.59 -6.30
CA THR A 40 -7.01 2.93 -6.84
C THR A 40 -7.76 1.73 -7.42
N GLY A 41 -7.15 0.53 -7.45
CA GLY A 41 -7.75 -0.68 -8.03
C GLY A 41 -7.80 -0.71 -9.56
N ALA A 42 -7.12 0.23 -10.23
CA ALA A 42 -7.00 0.26 -11.70
C ALA A 42 -5.99 -0.76 -12.25
N LEU A 43 -5.13 -1.31 -11.38
CA LEU A 43 -4.15 -2.34 -11.70
C LEU A 43 -4.28 -3.50 -10.70
N ASP A 44 -4.22 -4.73 -11.20
CA ASP A 44 -4.15 -5.94 -10.38
C ASP A 44 -2.70 -6.24 -9.99
N LEU A 45 -2.45 -6.52 -8.71
CA LEU A 45 -1.10 -6.77 -8.20
C LEU A 45 -0.49 -8.03 -8.78
N THR A 46 -1.27 -9.11 -8.91
CA THR A 46 -0.79 -10.39 -9.42
C THR A 46 -0.36 -10.27 -10.88
N ALA A 47 -1.18 -9.61 -11.70
CA ALA A 47 -0.86 -9.29 -13.09
C ALA A 47 0.39 -8.39 -13.19
N ALA A 48 0.47 -7.34 -12.37
CA ALA A 48 1.62 -6.42 -12.38
C ALA A 48 2.94 -7.11 -12.00
N MET A 49 2.90 -8.09 -11.10
CA MET A 49 4.04 -8.93 -10.75
C MET A 49 4.42 -9.89 -11.89
N ALA A 50 3.44 -10.53 -12.52
CA ALA A 50 3.67 -11.44 -13.64
C ALA A 50 4.32 -10.72 -14.85
N ASP A 51 3.94 -9.47 -15.09
CA ASP A 51 4.49 -8.62 -16.16
C ASP A 51 5.81 -7.91 -15.76
N GLY A 52 6.29 -8.10 -14.53
CA GLY A 52 7.54 -7.52 -14.03
C GLY A 52 7.49 -6.02 -13.72
N MET A 53 6.30 -5.41 -13.70
CA MET A 53 6.10 -4.01 -13.33
C MET A 53 6.29 -3.78 -11.82
N VAL A 54 6.03 -4.81 -11.03
CA VAL A 54 6.21 -4.82 -9.58
C VAL A 54 7.10 -6.00 -9.22
N THR A 55 8.18 -5.73 -8.50
CA THR A 55 8.97 -6.78 -7.84
C THR A 55 8.76 -6.70 -6.34
N VAL A 56 8.70 -7.87 -5.70
CA VAL A 56 8.45 -8.00 -4.26
C VAL A 56 9.54 -8.85 -3.64
N ASP A 57 10.17 -8.34 -2.59
CA ASP A 57 11.03 -9.10 -1.69
C ASP A 57 10.34 -9.19 -0.32
N GLY A 58 9.92 -10.40 0.05
CA GLY A 58 9.08 -10.65 1.23
C GLY A 58 7.70 -11.21 0.87
N ASP A 59 6.69 -10.87 1.68
CA ASP A 59 5.32 -11.39 1.56
C ASP A 59 4.42 -10.39 0.78
N PRO A 60 3.98 -10.70 -0.45
CA PRO A 60 3.14 -9.79 -1.23
C PRO A 60 1.74 -9.59 -0.63
N GLU A 61 1.25 -10.46 0.24
CA GLU A 61 -0.08 -10.36 0.82
C GLU A 61 -0.23 -9.16 1.76
N VAL A 62 0.87 -8.65 2.33
CA VAL A 62 0.85 -7.54 3.30
C VAL A 62 0.22 -6.26 2.73
N LEU A 63 0.35 -6.00 1.43
CA LEU A 63 -0.30 -4.85 0.79
C LEU A 63 -1.83 -5.04 0.75
N GLY A 64 -2.29 -6.25 0.43
CA GLY A 64 -3.71 -6.60 0.47
C GLY A 64 -4.29 -6.50 1.88
N GLN A 65 -3.55 -6.97 2.89
CA GLN A 65 -3.93 -6.86 4.31
C GLN A 65 -4.06 -5.38 4.75
N LEU A 66 -3.14 -4.51 4.32
CA LEU A 66 -3.21 -3.08 4.60
C LEU A 66 -4.43 -2.43 3.94
N VAL A 67 -4.72 -2.76 2.69
CA VAL A 67 -5.90 -2.22 1.99
C VAL A 67 -7.20 -2.72 2.64
N ALA A 68 -7.23 -3.97 3.10
CA ALA A 68 -8.40 -4.58 3.73
C ALA A 68 -8.83 -3.91 5.06
N VAL A 69 -7.94 -3.17 5.73
CA VAL A 69 -8.29 -2.40 6.94
C VAL A 69 -8.78 -0.98 6.64
N LEU A 70 -8.79 -0.54 5.38
CA LEU A 70 -9.33 0.75 4.99
C LEU A 70 -10.86 0.65 4.85
N ALA A 71 -11.58 1.38 5.69
CA ALA A 71 -13.03 1.49 5.59
C ALA A 71 -13.41 2.32 4.35
N PRO A 72 -14.49 1.96 3.64
CA PRO A 72 -15.06 2.82 2.63
C PRO A 72 -15.56 4.12 3.27
N VAL A 73 -15.47 5.23 2.52
CA VAL A 73 -16.06 6.51 2.91
C VAL A 73 -17.48 6.56 2.35
N ASP A 74 -18.46 6.81 3.20
CA ASP A 74 -19.83 7.09 2.79
C ASP A 74 -19.96 8.59 2.44
N PRO A 75 -20.15 8.96 1.16
CA PRO A 75 -20.35 10.35 0.80
C PRO A 75 -21.73 10.89 1.22
N ASP A 76 -22.71 10.02 1.44
CA ASP A 76 -24.09 10.37 1.80
C ASP A 76 -24.30 10.35 3.32
N PHE A 77 -23.24 10.61 4.08
CA PHE A 77 -23.30 10.68 5.54
C PHE A 77 -24.25 11.78 6.03
N ASP A 78 -24.85 11.56 7.20
CA ASP A 78 -25.79 12.51 7.79
C ASP A 78 -25.11 13.85 8.16
N ILE A 79 -25.62 14.94 7.59
CA ILE A 79 -25.07 16.29 7.83
C ILE A 79 -25.82 17.01 8.97
N VAL A 80 -27.14 16.90 9.01
CA VAL A 80 -28.02 17.65 9.92
C VAL A 80 -28.64 16.80 11.02
N ILE A 81 -28.46 15.49 10.95
CA ILE A 81 -28.83 14.54 12.00
C ILE A 81 -27.58 13.83 12.51
N PRO A 82 -27.53 13.43 13.80
CA PRO A 82 -26.40 12.68 14.35
C PRO A 82 -26.29 11.26 13.79
#